data_AF-A0A9E3TVH5-F1
#
_entry.id   AF-A0A9E3TVH5-F1
#
_cell.length_a   1.000
_cell.length_b   1.000
_cell.length_c   1.000
_cell.angle_alpha   90.00
_cell.angle_beta   90.00
_cell.angle_gamma   90.00
#
_symmetry.space_group_name_H-M   'P 1'
#
loop_
_entity.id
_entity.type
_entity.pdbx_description
1 polymer ?
#
loop_
_entity_poly.entity_id
_entity_poly.type
_entity_poly.pdbx_seq_one_letter_code
_entity_poly.pdbx_strand_id
1 'polypeptide(L)'
;MSKVTKIQWCDSTVNPIMGCAGCELYPSPEQVLKAIDHDLISAGIASWKQGMARDFFHRVLREAWQLLLVAVGEPGSGHVNEITTTNIRHLRHRLGAKLAASFGTKAGKIAVAAIESSLSCYAAQLHANRTFNVDKPLRNVKRGYAPTFESVTPFPGRLADAAKWKDLTGVDRSEKPWLDGMPRLTFVSDMGDAFSRKQDFGFLEREILAFQSQDGQRHLWLWLTKRPEKMRQFAESIGGFPPNVCAMTTVTSTKHLGRIAALRAVDASVRGLSLEPLWESVADKIDLTDIDWVIVGGESGAKANVSPFHMEWVHELRDRCHEQGVAFFVKQLGSRPFHNGKELTLVDGHGGDWSEWPIEFCQREMPDYFRNYANLLERSRSRAFVA
;
A
#
# COMPACT_ATOMS: atom_id res chain seq x y z
N MET A 1 6.90 7.12 8.91
CA MET A 1 5.89 8.12 9.30
C MET A 1 6.30 9.45 8.71
N SER A 2 5.35 10.23 8.23
CA SER A 2 5.59 11.55 7.67
C SER A 2 4.49 12.50 8.13
N LYS A 3 4.87 13.61 8.76
CA LYS A 3 3.92 14.66 9.17
C LYS A 3 3.30 15.38 7.97
N VAL A 4 4.00 15.41 6.84
CA VAL A 4 3.51 15.93 5.56
C VAL A 4 3.76 14.89 4.49
N THR A 5 2.74 14.52 3.72
CA THR A 5 2.84 13.53 2.65
C THR A 5 2.43 14.09 1.29
N LYS A 6 2.93 13.49 0.21
CA LYS A 6 2.49 13.79 -1.16
C LYS A 6 1.18 13.06 -1.55
N ILE A 7 0.71 12.13 -0.71
CA ILE A 7 -0.57 11.46 -0.94
C ILE A 7 -1.67 12.52 -0.87
N GLN A 8 -2.45 12.64 -1.95
CA GLN A 8 -3.36 13.77 -2.14
C GLN A 8 -4.57 13.72 -1.19
N TRP A 9 -5.04 12.55 -0.81
CA TRP A 9 -6.23 12.38 0.02
C TRP A 9 -5.98 12.46 1.54
N CYS A 10 -4.74 12.69 1.99
CA CYS A 10 -4.42 12.85 3.42
C CYS A 10 -3.27 13.83 3.66
N ASP A 11 -3.15 14.34 4.89
CA ASP A 11 -2.10 15.27 5.29
C ASP A 11 -0.81 14.55 5.72
N SER A 12 -0.96 13.37 6.31
CA SER A 12 0.12 12.68 7.01
C SER A 12 0.04 11.17 6.87
N THR A 13 1.16 10.48 7.13
CA THR A 13 1.18 9.00 7.20
C THR A 13 1.88 8.48 8.45
N VAL A 14 1.39 7.38 9.01
CA VAL A 14 1.94 6.74 10.19
C VAL A 14 1.83 5.22 10.06
N ASN A 15 2.78 4.49 10.63
CA ASN A 15 2.79 3.03 10.60
C ASN A 15 3.10 2.51 12.00
N PRO A 16 2.11 1.97 12.74
CA PRO A 16 2.38 1.30 14.02
C PRO A 16 3.17 0.01 13.81
N ILE A 17 3.01 -0.63 12.66
CA ILE A 17 3.71 -1.83 12.23
C ILE A 17 4.29 -1.60 10.84
N MET A 18 5.55 -2.00 10.62
CA MET A 18 6.17 -2.01 9.30
C MET A 18 6.32 -3.43 8.78
N GLY A 19 6.20 -3.59 7.46
CA GLY A 19 6.24 -4.90 6.82
C GLY A 19 4.86 -5.55 6.72
N CYS A 20 4.81 -6.71 6.08
CA CYS A 20 3.59 -7.48 5.87
C CYS A 20 3.91 -8.98 5.79
N ALA A 21 3.01 -9.81 6.34
CA ALA A 21 3.10 -11.27 6.30
C ALA A 21 2.77 -11.90 4.92
N GLY A 22 3.00 -11.16 3.83
CA GLY A 22 2.69 -11.58 2.46
C GLY A 22 1.26 -11.29 2.02
N CYS A 23 1.01 -11.26 0.72
CA CYS A 23 -0.34 -11.18 0.10
C CYS A 23 -0.19 -11.53 -1.38
N GLU A 24 -1.26 -11.38 -2.16
CA GLU A 24 -1.23 -11.56 -3.61
C GLU A 24 -0.21 -10.65 -4.33
N LEU A 25 0.15 -9.50 -3.73
CA LEU A 25 1.10 -8.52 -4.29
C LEU A 25 2.54 -8.71 -3.81
N TYR A 26 2.68 -9.50 -2.75
CA TYR A 26 3.97 -9.87 -2.17
C TYR A 26 3.89 -11.35 -1.77
N PRO A 27 3.88 -12.24 -2.79
CA PRO A 27 3.75 -13.68 -2.58
C PRO A 27 4.95 -14.26 -1.83
N SER A 28 4.77 -15.49 -1.37
CA SER A 28 5.85 -16.27 -0.74
C SER A 28 7.01 -16.50 -1.71
N PRO A 29 8.25 -16.72 -1.21
CA PRO A 29 9.40 -17.01 -2.06
C PRO A 29 9.17 -18.24 -2.95
N GLU A 30 8.45 -19.25 -2.46
CA GLU A 30 8.12 -20.45 -3.22
C GLU A 30 7.25 -20.14 -4.44
N GLN A 31 6.23 -19.28 -4.29
CA GLN A 31 5.37 -18.86 -5.39
C GLN A 31 6.17 -18.10 -6.46
N VAL A 32 7.07 -17.21 -6.05
CA VAL A 32 7.93 -16.47 -7.00
C VAL A 32 8.86 -17.42 -7.76
N LEU A 33 9.49 -18.37 -7.08
CA LEU A 33 10.36 -19.36 -7.72
C LEU A 33 9.58 -20.29 -8.68
N LYS A 34 8.35 -20.69 -8.30
CA LYS A 34 7.45 -21.44 -9.18
C LYS A 34 7.06 -20.66 -10.43
N ALA A 35 6.86 -19.34 -10.32
CA ALA A 35 6.59 -18.48 -11.48
C ALA A 35 7.79 -18.44 -12.44
N ILE A 36 9.02 -18.35 -11.93
CA ILE A 36 10.24 -18.43 -12.75
C ILE A 36 10.31 -19.77 -13.49
N ASP A 37 10.08 -20.89 -12.78
CA ASP A 37 10.07 -22.21 -13.40
C ASP A 37 9.00 -22.32 -14.50
N HIS A 38 7.79 -21.86 -14.20
CA HIS A 38 6.67 -21.88 -15.15
C HIS A 38 7.01 -21.10 -16.42
N ASP A 39 7.50 -19.86 -16.29
CA ASP A 39 7.77 -18.99 -17.44
C ASP A 39 8.94 -19.52 -18.29
N LEU A 40 9.99 -20.07 -17.67
CA LEU A 40 11.12 -20.66 -18.40
C LEU A 40 10.74 -21.94 -19.14
N ILE A 41 9.90 -22.80 -18.54
CA ILE A 41 9.37 -24.00 -19.20
C ILE A 41 8.47 -23.61 -20.37
N SER A 42 7.53 -22.70 -20.14
CA SER A 42 6.61 -22.21 -21.17
C SER A 42 7.35 -21.55 -22.34
N ALA A 43 8.49 -20.90 -22.09
CA ALA A 43 9.33 -20.30 -23.12
C ALA A 43 10.25 -21.28 -23.87
N GLY A 44 10.19 -22.58 -23.54
CA GLY A 44 10.97 -23.64 -24.18
C GLY A 44 12.46 -23.60 -23.87
N ILE A 45 12.87 -23.11 -22.69
CA ILE A 45 14.29 -23.10 -22.31
C ILE A 45 14.77 -24.53 -22.10
N ALA A 46 15.65 -24.98 -22.99
CA ALA A 46 16.13 -26.36 -23.03
C ALA A 46 16.70 -26.81 -21.68
N SER A 47 16.36 -28.03 -21.27
CA SER A 47 16.82 -28.67 -20.04
C SER A 47 16.36 -28.01 -18.72
N TRP A 48 15.55 -26.94 -18.77
CA TRP A 48 14.95 -26.38 -17.56
C TRP A 48 13.80 -27.26 -17.06
N LYS A 49 13.72 -27.48 -15.75
CA LYS A 49 12.70 -28.32 -15.09
C LYS A 49 12.19 -27.63 -13.84
N GLN A 50 10.99 -28.01 -13.42
CA GLN A 50 10.40 -27.55 -12.16
C GLN A 50 11.35 -27.84 -10.99
N GLY A 51 11.51 -26.86 -10.09
CA GLY A 51 12.41 -26.91 -8.94
C GLY A 51 13.79 -26.30 -9.20
N MET A 52 14.22 -26.17 -10.47
CA MET A 52 15.54 -25.64 -10.79
C MET A 52 15.71 -24.18 -10.38
N ALA A 53 14.65 -23.35 -10.41
CA ALA A 53 14.71 -21.97 -9.94
C ALA A 53 15.20 -21.88 -8.49
N ARG A 54 14.70 -22.77 -7.61
CA ARG A 54 15.09 -22.80 -6.20
C ARG A 54 16.58 -23.11 -6.03
N ASP A 55 17.05 -24.17 -6.68
CA ASP A 55 18.45 -24.61 -6.59
C ASP A 55 19.41 -23.56 -7.15
N PHE A 56 19.02 -22.95 -8.28
CA PHE A 56 19.79 -21.91 -8.93
C PHE A 56 19.85 -20.65 -8.04
N PHE A 57 18.70 -20.22 -7.50
CA PHE A 57 18.65 -19.10 -6.59
C PHE A 57 19.46 -19.34 -5.31
N HIS A 58 19.41 -20.55 -4.74
CA HIS A 58 20.20 -20.91 -3.57
C HIS A 58 21.72 -20.75 -3.81
N ARG A 59 22.22 -21.10 -5.00
CA ARG A 59 23.62 -20.84 -5.38
C ARG A 59 23.93 -19.35 -5.45
N VAL A 60 23.06 -18.58 -6.11
CA VAL A 60 23.22 -17.11 -6.23
C VAL A 60 23.22 -16.43 -4.85
N LEU A 61 22.33 -16.86 -3.95
CA LEU A 61 22.25 -16.36 -2.57
C LEU A 61 23.54 -16.67 -1.81
N ARG A 62 24.03 -17.92 -1.85
CA ARG A 62 25.28 -18.29 -1.17
C ARG A 62 26.47 -17.46 -1.63
N GLU A 63 26.60 -17.24 -2.94
CA GLU A 63 27.66 -16.37 -3.48
C GLU A 63 27.52 -14.92 -2.98
N ALA A 64 26.31 -14.35 -3.03
CA ALA A 64 26.06 -13.00 -2.55
C ALA A 64 26.31 -12.86 -1.04
N TRP A 65 25.94 -13.87 -0.26
CA TRP A 65 26.17 -13.90 1.19
C TRP A 65 27.66 -13.89 1.53
N GLN A 66 28.49 -14.66 0.83
CA GLN A 66 29.94 -14.65 1.04
C GLN A 66 30.53 -13.28 0.73
N LEU A 67 30.10 -12.62 -0.36
CA LEU A 67 30.54 -11.27 -0.68
C LEU A 67 30.11 -10.24 0.38
N LEU A 68 28.90 -10.39 0.92
CA LEU A 68 28.43 -9.58 2.04
C LEU A 68 29.32 -9.76 3.27
N LEU A 69 29.62 -11.00 3.68
CA LEU A 69 30.49 -11.27 4.83
C LEU A 69 31.87 -10.64 4.67
N VAL A 70 32.46 -10.73 3.48
CA VAL A 70 33.75 -10.09 3.18
C VAL A 70 33.64 -8.56 3.28
N ALA A 71 32.52 -7.98 2.85
CA ALA A 71 32.37 -6.53 2.80
C ALA A 71 32.11 -5.87 4.16
N VAL A 72 31.35 -6.52 5.06
CA VAL A 72 30.93 -5.89 6.33
C VAL A 72 31.34 -6.65 7.59
N GLY A 73 31.84 -7.88 7.47
CA GLY A 73 32.17 -8.75 8.60
C GLY A 73 30.93 -9.28 9.33
N GLU A 74 30.15 -8.38 9.92
CA GLU A 74 28.94 -8.67 10.69
C GLU A 74 27.69 -8.13 9.96
N PRO A 75 26.89 -9.00 9.32
CA PRO A 75 25.66 -8.57 8.68
C PRO A 75 24.65 -8.02 9.68
N GLY A 76 24.08 -6.84 9.39
CA GLY A 76 22.96 -6.30 10.18
C GLY A 76 21.70 -7.15 10.10
N SER A 77 20.75 -6.90 11.01
CA SER A 77 19.56 -7.75 11.23
C SER A 77 18.62 -7.93 10.02
N GLY A 78 18.72 -7.10 8.98
CA GLY A 78 17.95 -7.29 7.75
C GLY A 78 18.67 -8.08 6.65
N HIS A 79 19.92 -8.50 6.88
CA HIS A 79 20.60 -9.46 6.03
C HIS A 79 20.28 -10.87 6.54
N VAL A 80 19.61 -11.67 5.71
CA VAL A 80 19.23 -13.05 6.04
C VAL A 80 19.85 -13.99 5.01
N ASN A 81 20.50 -15.07 5.47
CA ASN A 81 21.07 -16.10 4.59
C ASN A 81 20.03 -17.17 4.23
N GLU A 82 18.86 -16.73 3.78
CA GLU A 82 17.74 -17.62 3.45
C GLU A 82 17.03 -17.15 2.18
N ILE A 83 16.31 -18.08 1.54
CA ILE A 83 15.48 -17.76 0.38
C ILE A 83 14.24 -17.02 0.86
N THR A 84 14.28 -15.70 0.79
CA THR A 84 13.14 -14.84 1.10
C THR A 84 12.71 -14.03 -0.12
N THR A 85 11.47 -13.55 -0.13
CA THR A 85 10.96 -12.71 -1.22
C THR A 85 11.77 -11.41 -1.34
N THR A 86 12.24 -10.85 -0.22
CA THR A 86 13.14 -9.68 -0.20
C THR A 86 14.47 -10.00 -0.88
N ASN A 87 15.09 -11.14 -0.56
CA ASN A 87 16.35 -11.54 -1.20
C ASN A 87 16.14 -11.85 -2.69
N ILE A 88 15.04 -12.49 -3.08
CA ILE A 88 14.70 -12.73 -4.50
C ILE A 88 14.62 -11.40 -5.25
N ARG A 89 13.94 -10.41 -4.67
CA ARG A 89 13.87 -9.06 -5.21
C ARG A 89 15.25 -8.43 -5.36
N HIS A 90 16.10 -8.47 -4.33
CA HIS A 90 17.44 -7.86 -4.38
C HIS A 90 18.35 -8.51 -5.41
N LEU A 91 18.37 -9.85 -5.45
CA LEU A 91 19.28 -10.64 -6.28
C LEU A 91 18.76 -10.90 -7.70
N ARG A 92 17.55 -10.44 -8.06
CA ARG A 92 16.93 -10.74 -9.36
C ARG A 92 17.83 -10.49 -10.57
N HIS A 93 18.61 -9.40 -10.58
CA HIS A 93 19.50 -9.09 -11.70
C HIS A 93 20.74 -9.98 -11.70
N ARG A 94 21.29 -10.31 -10.53
CA ARG A 94 22.38 -11.28 -10.40
C ARG A 94 21.93 -12.68 -10.84
N LEU A 95 20.72 -13.09 -10.44
CA LEU A 95 20.07 -14.31 -10.89
C LEU A 95 19.92 -14.30 -12.42
N GLY A 96 19.35 -13.23 -12.98
CA GLY A 96 19.17 -13.07 -14.42
C GLY A 96 20.49 -13.15 -15.20
N ALA A 97 21.55 -12.51 -14.72
CA ALA A 97 22.87 -12.57 -15.35
C ALA A 97 23.46 -13.99 -15.33
N LYS A 98 23.34 -14.70 -14.20
CA LYS A 98 23.81 -16.08 -14.07
C LYS A 98 23.01 -17.04 -14.94
N LEU A 99 21.69 -16.89 -15.01
CA LEU A 99 20.85 -17.66 -15.92
C LEU A 99 21.15 -17.35 -17.39
N ALA A 100 21.43 -16.10 -17.72
CA ALA A 100 21.84 -15.72 -19.06
C ALA A 100 23.15 -16.40 -19.48
N ALA A 101 24.12 -16.52 -18.56
CA ALA A 101 25.37 -17.21 -18.81
C ALA A 101 25.20 -18.73 -19.00
N SER A 102 24.26 -19.37 -18.29
CA SER A 102 24.06 -20.83 -18.34
C SER A 102 23.04 -21.29 -19.38
N PHE A 103 22.01 -20.49 -19.68
CA PHE A 103 20.85 -20.87 -20.49
C PHE A 103 20.50 -19.84 -21.58
N GLY A 104 21.37 -18.85 -21.80
CA GLY A 104 21.21 -17.81 -22.80
C GLY A 104 20.40 -16.58 -22.32
N THR A 105 20.65 -15.43 -22.95
CA THR A 105 20.09 -14.13 -22.58
C THR A 105 18.56 -14.11 -22.43
N LYS A 106 17.85 -14.92 -23.23
CA LYS A 106 16.39 -15.06 -23.15
C LYS A 106 15.96 -15.57 -21.76
N ALA A 107 16.62 -16.60 -21.22
CA ALA A 107 16.31 -17.17 -19.91
C ALA A 107 16.52 -16.14 -18.78
N GLY A 108 17.63 -15.40 -18.83
CA GLY A 108 17.90 -14.34 -17.86
C GLY A 108 16.84 -13.24 -17.84
N LYS A 109 16.38 -12.80 -19.01
CA LYS A 109 15.31 -11.80 -19.14
C LYS A 109 13.96 -12.32 -18.60
N ILE A 110 13.60 -13.56 -18.93
CA ILE A 110 12.36 -14.18 -18.46
C ILE A 110 12.35 -14.28 -16.93
N ALA A 111 13.43 -14.75 -16.31
CA ALA A 111 13.49 -14.88 -14.86
C ALA A 111 13.37 -13.53 -14.13
N VAL A 112 14.00 -12.47 -14.67
CA VAL A 112 13.84 -11.12 -14.10
C VAL A 112 12.40 -10.64 -14.24
N ALA A 113 11.79 -10.81 -15.42
CA ALA A 113 10.41 -10.42 -15.68
C ALA A 113 9.42 -11.15 -14.76
N ALA A 114 9.60 -12.47 -14.57
CA ALA A 114 8.77 -13.29 -13.66
C ALA A 114 8.83 -12.78 -12.21
N ILE A 115 10.01 -12.36 -11.73
CA ILE A 115 10.15 -11.77 -10.38
C ILE A 115 9.46 -10.41 -10.31
N GLU A 116 9.65 -9.56 -11.32
CA GLU A 116 9.11 -8.20 -11.31
C GLU A 116 7.58 -8.18 -11.44
N SER A 117 6.99 -9.09 -12.23
CA SER A 117 5.54 -9.26 -12.34
C SER A 117 4.93 -9.89 -11.08
N SER A 118 5.65 -10.78 -10.40
CA SER A 118 5.17 -11.41 -9.16
C SER A 118 5.16 -10.46 -7.96
N LEU A 119 5.97 -9.39 -7.98
CA LEU A 119 6.19 -8.50 -6.83
C LEU A 119 5.66 -7.09 -7.07
N SER A 120 4.36 -6.93 -7.26
CA SER A 120 3.70 -5.63 -7.53
C SER A 120 3.41 -4.78 -6.28
N CYS A 121 3.67 -5.27 -5.07
CA CYS A 121 3.44 -4.50 -3.85
C CYS A 121 4.38 -3.28 -3.76
N TYR A 122 3.83 -2.08 -3.98
CA TYR A 122 4.58 -0.82 -3.88
C TYR A 122 5.33 -0.66 -2.54
N ALA A 123 4.64 -0.92 -1.42
CA ALA A 123 5.25 -0.83 -0.09
C ALA A 123 6.47 -1.76 0.05
N ALA A 124 6.37 -2.99 -0.47
CA ALA A 124 7.46 -3.95 -0.46
C ALA A 124 8.64 -3.52 -1.34
N GLN A 125 8.36 -3.03 -2.55
CA GLN A 125 9.39 -2.55 -3.47
C GLN A 125 10.14 -1.34 -2.88
N LEU A 126 9.41 -0.37 -2.34
CA LEU A 126 9.99 0.80 -1.71
C LEU A 126 10.76 0.44 -0.43
N HIS A 127 10.25 -0.50 0.37
CA HIS A 127 10.98 -1.07 1.51
C HIS A 127 12.30 -1.69 1.06
N ALA A 128 12.28 -2.55 0.02
CA ALA A 128 13.46 -3.19 -0.53
C ALA A 128 14.49 -2.19 -1.10
N ASN A 129 14.07 -0.98 -1.45
CA ASN A 129 14.95 0.10 -1.90
C ASN A 129 15.59 0.90 -0.74
N ARG A 130 14.99 0.88 0.46
CA ARG A 130 15.39 1.73 1.61
C ARG A 130 16.05 0.97 2.78
N THR A 131 16.09 -0.36 2.74
CA THR A 131 16.51 -1.21 3.87
C THR A 131 17.85 -1.93 3.64
N PHE A 132 18.11 -3.05 4.29
CA PHE A 132 19.28 -3.90 4.04
C PHE A 132 19.23 -4.50 2.63
N ASN A 133 20.37 -4.83 2.03
CA ASN A 133 20.43 -5.43 0.69
C ASN A 133 21.64 -6.35 0.59
N VAL A 134 21.37 -7.65 0.45
CA VAL A 134 22.42 -8.67 0.33
C VAL A 134 23.34 -8.46 -0.88
N ASP A 135 22.86 -7.81 -1.94
CA ASP A 135 23.64 -7.50 -3.16
C ASP A 135 24.32 -6.12 -3.10
N LYS A 136 23.96 -5.27 -2.12
CA LYS A 136 24.52 -3.92 -1.91
C LYS A 136 24.87 -3.74 -0.43
N PRO A 137 25.93 -4.41 0.05
CA PRO A 137 26.21 -4.58 1.48
C PRO A 137 26.50 -3.27 2.23
N LEU A 138 27.04 -2.27 1.52
CA LEU A 138 27.38 -0.94 2.07
C LEU A 138 26.25 0.09 1.93
N ARG A 139 25.03 -0.34 1.57
CA ARG A 139 23.90 0.58 1.39
C ARG A 139 23.47 1.19 2.73
N ASN A 140 23.33 2.51 2.75
CA ASN A 140 22.74 3.23 3.88
C ASN A 140 21.28 2.81 4.11
N VAL A 141 21.02 2.19 5.27
CA VAL A 141 19.69 1.76 5.71
C VAL A 141 18.93 2.93 6.32
N LYS A 142 17.68 3.13 5.92
CA LYS A 142 16.81 4.15 6.51
C LYS A 142 16.20 3.62 7.81
N ARG A 143 16.26 4.44 8.87
CA ARG A 143 15.63 4.13 10.16
C ARG A 143 14.10 4.05 10.02
N GLY A 144 13.48 3.31 10.93
CA GLY A 144 12.03 3.19 11.00
C GLY A 144 11.40 2.24 9.98
N TYR A 145 12.21 1.41 9.32
CA TYR A 145 11.76 0.27 8.54
C TYR A 145 11.99 -1.03 9.32
N ALA A 146 11.24 -2.07 8.97
CA ALA A 146 11.52 -3.42 9.44
C ALA A 146 12.86 -3.92 8.86
N PRO A 147 13.53 -4.92 9.49
CA PRO A 147 14.76 -5.50 8.96
C PRO A 147 14.59 -6.01 7.51
N THR A 148 13.51 -6.77 7.26
CA THR A 148 13.02 -7.17 5.94
C THR A 148 11.52 -6.89 5.85
N PHE A 149 10.93 -6.90 4.64
CA PHE A 149 9.51 -6.55 4.51
C PHE A 149 8.60 -7.63 5.11
N GLU A 150 9.01 -8.89 5.03
CA GLU A 150 8.36 -10.05 5.61
C GLU A 150 8.54 -10.14 7.14
N SER A 151 9.55 -9.47 7.70
CA SER A 151 9.77 -9.33 9.13
C SER A 151 8.84 -8.28 9.74
N VAL A 152 7.55 -8.60 9.85
CA VAL A 152 6.54 -7.70 10.44
C VAL A 152 6.98 -7.20 11.83
N THR A 153 7.25 -5.90 11.93
CA THR A 153 7.92 -5.26 13.07
C THR A 153 7.04 -4.18 13.70
N PRO A 154 6.63 -4.32 14.98
CA PRO A 154 5.96 -3.28 15.75
C PRO A 154 6.88 -2.10 16.07
N PHE A 155 6.34 -0.88 16.06
CA PHE A 155 7.03 0.35 16.45
C PHE A 155 6.20 1.11 17.49
N PRO A 156 6.40 0.81 18.79
CA PRO A 156 5.67 1.45 19.87
C PRO A 156 5.80 2.97 19.88
N GLY A 157 4.73 3.66 20.24
CA GLY A 157 4.69 5.12 20.45
C GLY A 157 4.52 5.94 19.18
N ARG A 158 4.57 5.34 17.99
CA ARG A 158 4.41 6.09 16.74
C ARG A 158 3.04 6.73 16.58
N LEU A 159 1.98 6.05 17.03
CA LEU A 159 0.64 6.64 17.00
C LEU A 159 0.52 7.75 18.04
N ALA A 160 1.12 7.58 19.22
CA ALA A 160 1.14 8.62 20.25
C ALA A 160 1.90 9.88 19.80
N ASP A 161 3.01 9.72 19.08
CA ASP A 161 3.75 10.86 18.50
C ASP A 161 2.98 11.53 17.37
N ALA A 162 2.26 10.75 16.55
CA ALA A 162 1.40 11.29 15.51
C ALA A 162 0.19 12.05 16.08
N ALA A 163 -0.38 11.59 17.20
CA ALA A 163 -1.50 12.27 17.88
C ALA A 163 -1.12 13.70 18.30
N LYS A 164 0.14 13.92 18.72
CA LYS A 164 0.66 15.24 19.09
C LYS A 164 0.86 16.20 17.91
N TRP A 165 0.62 15.76 16.67
CA TRP A 165 0.74 16.66 15.53
C TRP A 165 -0.29 17.80 15.58
N LYS A 166 0.05 18.90 14.91
CA LYS A 166 -0.75 20.12 14.88
C LYS A 166 -2.13 19.78 14.32
N ASP A 167 -3.16 20.21 15.05
CA ASP A 167 -4.53 20.26 14.53
C ASP A 167 -4.61 21.11 13.27
N LEU A 168 -5.43 20.66 12.31
CA LEU A 168 -5.65 21.36 11.05
C LEU A 168 -7.13 21.73 10.82
N THR A 169 -8.02 21.50 11.79
CA THR A 169 -9.40 21.97 11.70
C THR A 169 -9.44 23.49 11.49
N GLY A 170 -10.24 23.94 10.51
CA GLY A 170 -10.32 25.35 10.11
C GLY A 170 -9.11 25.89 9.36
N VAL A 171 -8.18 25.04 8.92
CA VAL A 171 -6.98 25.44 8.16
C VAL A 171 -7.16 25.14 6.68
N ASP A 172 -6.89 26.14 5.84
CA ASP A 172 -6.81 25.99 4.39
C ASP A 172 -5.45 25.45 3.95
N ARG A 173 -5.45 24.59 2.93
CA ARG A 173 -4.32 23.83 2.43
C ARG A 173 -4.14 24.16 0.95
N SER A 174 -3.22 25.08 0.65
CA SER A 174 -2.95 25.54 -0.71
C SER A 174 -2.68 24.42 -1.72
N GLU A 175 -1.99 23.34 -1.31
CA GLU A 175 -1.67 22.20 -2.17
C GLU A 175 -2.76 21.14 -2.24
N LYS A 176 -3.73 21.16 -1.31
CA LYS A 176 -4.79 20.15 -1.15
C LYS A 176 -6.12 20.79 -0.75
N PRO A 177 -6.67 21.70 -1.57
CA PRO A 177 -7.85 22.50 -1.20
C PRO A 177 -9.10 21.66 -0.89
N TRP A 178 -9.20 20.44 -1.44
CA TRP A 178 -10.29 19.52 -1.11
C TRP A 178 -10.31 19.08 0.37
N LEU A 179 -9.20 19.26 1.10
CA LEU A 179 -9.09 18.99 2.53
C LEU A 179 -9.37 20.23 3.40
N ASP A 180 -9.66 21.39 2.82
CA ASP A 180 -9.81 22.65 3.55
C ASP A 180 -10.87 22.57 4.65
N GLY A 181 -10.55 23.21 5.78
CA GLY A 181 -11.37 23.23 6.99
C GLY A 181 -11.44 21.90 7.75
N MET A 182 -11.08 20.76 7.13
CA MET A 182 -11.13 19.45 7.77
C MET A 182 -10.05 19.28 8.85
N PRO A 183 -10.26 18.39 9.84
CA PRO A 183 -9.21 17.96 10.75
C PRO A 183 -8.02 17.38 9.98
N ARG A 184 -6.90 17.14 10.65
CA ARG A 184 -5.78 16.45 9.99
C ARG A 184 -6.20 15.03 9.62
N LEU A 185 -6.06 14.67 8.34
CA LEU A 185 -6.27 13.29 7.87
C LEU A 185 -4.93 12.55 7.89
N THR A 186 -4.84 11.47 8.66
CA THR A 186 -3.62 10.67 8.81
C THR A 186 -3.83 9.25 8.32
N PHE A 187 -3.13 8.88 7.24
CA PHE A 187 -3.13 7.52 6.72
C PHE A 187 -2.29 6.58 7.59
N VAL A 188 -2.96 5.60 8.20
CA VAL A 188 -2.36 4.53 9.00
C VAL A 188 -2.06 3.33 8.10
N SER A 189 -0.81 2.86 8.13
CA SER A 189 -0.29 1.69 7.38
C SER A 189 0.01 1.92 5.89
N ASP A 190 0.52 3.10 5.50
CA ASP A 190 0.92 3.37 4.10
C ASP A 190 2.10 2.52 3.59
N MET A 191 2.90 1.97 4.50
CA MET A 191 4.12 1.19 4.22
C MET A 191 4.09 -0.23 4.81
N GLY A 192 2.91 -0.74 5.12
CA GLY A 192 2.72 -2.06 5.73
C GLY A 192 1.25 -2.47 5.77
N ASP A 193 0.94 -3.44 6.61
CA ASP A 193 -0.45 -3.78 6.96
C ASP A 193 -0.49 -4.19 8.43
N ALA A 194 -0.99 -3.30 9.28
CA ALA A 194 -1.09 -3.55 10.73
C ALA A 194 -1.95 -4.78 11.05
N PHE A 195 -2.91 -5.11 10.18
CA PHE A 195 -3.76 -6.28 10.35
C PHE A 195 -3.24 -7.50 9.59
N SER A 196 -1.96 -7.53 9.19
CA SER A 196 -1.37 -8.69 8.52
C SER A 196 -1.37 -9.95 9.39
N ARG A 197 -1.41 -9.81 10.71
CA ARG A 197 -1.20 -10.86 11.72
C ARG A 197 -2.09 -10.62 12.95
N LYS A 198 -2.82 -11.65 13.42
CA LYS A 198 -3.70 -11.50 14.59
C LYS A 198 -2.91 -11.39 15.90
N GLN A 199 -1.73 -12.02 15.96
CA GLN A 199 -0.85 -11.99 17.12
C GLN A 199 -0.40 -10.57 17.53
N ASP A 200 -0.55 -9.58 16.64
CA ASP A 200 -0.17 -8.21 16.90
C ASP A 200 -1.30 -7.39 17.56
N PHE A 201 -2.50 -7.97 17.79
CA PHE A 201 -3.65 -7.23 18.34
C PHE A 201 -3.35 -6.61 19.70
N GLY A 202 -2.76 -7.34 20.64
CA GLY A 202 -2.42 -6.77 21.94
C GLY A 202 -1.45 -5.58 21.86
N PHE A 203 -0.61 -5.51 20.83
CA PHE A 203 0.20 -4.32 20.55
C PHE A 203 -0.66 -3.17 20.01
N LEU A 204 -1.54 -3.46 19.05
CA LEU A 204 -2.44 -2.46 18.46
C LEU A 204 -3.46 -1.91 19.45
N GLU A 205 -3.95 -2.71 20.40
CA GLU A 205 -4.85 -2.29 21.49
C GLU A 205 -4.20 -1.20 22.36
N ARG A 206 -2.88 -1.28 22.59
CA ARG A 206 -2.15 -0.23 23.29
C ARG A 206 -1.92 1.00 22.44
N GLU A 207 -1.56 0.81 21.17
CA GLU A 207 -1.29 1.92 20.26
C GLU A 207 -2.55 2.72 19.93
N ILE A 208 -3.72 2.09 19.82
CA ILE A 208 -4.98 2.77 19.47
C ILE A 208 -5.45 3.74 20.56
N LEU A 209 -4.97 3.61 21.80
CA LEU A 209 -5.22 4.61 22.85
C LEU A 209 -4.78 6.02 22.41
N ALA A 210 -3.80 6.13 21.52
CA ALA A 210 -3.39 7.40 20.93
C ALA A 210 -4.55 8.08 20.18
N PHE A 211 -5.44 7.33 19.53
CA PHE A 211 -6.57 7.87 18.75
C PHE A 211 -7.65 8.46 19.66
N GLN A 212 -7.82 7.87 20.85
CA GLN A 212 -8.79 8.28 21.86
C GLN A 212 -8.24 9.36 22.81
N SER A 213 -6.94 9.63 22.80
CA SER A 213 -6.35 10.72 23.58
C SER A 213 -6.91 12.09 23.18
N GLN A 214 -6.83 13.08 24.08
CA GLN A 214 -7.26 14.46 23.81
C GLN A 214 -6.60 15.02 22.53
N ASP A 215 -5.33 14.69 22.30
CA ASP A 215 -4.60 15.08 21.10
C ASP A 215 -5.03 14.29 19.86
N GLY A 216 -5.30 12.99 20.00
CA GLY A 216 -5.67 12.10 18.91
C GLY A 216 -7.07 12.34 18.34
N GLN A 217 -8.00 12.74 19.19
CA GLN A 217 -9.38 13.09 18.77
C GLN A 217 -9.44 14.31 17.86
N ARG A 218 -8.36 15.09 17.74
CA ARG A 218 -8.28 16.23 16.81
C ARG A 218 -7.98 15.80 15.37
N HIS A 219 -7.77 14.51 15.11
CA HIS A 219 -7.39 13.98 13.80
C HIS A 219 -8.37 12.92 13.34
N LEU A 220 -8.49 12.77 12.02
CA LEU A 220 -9.13 11.61 11.39
C LEU A 220 -8.06 10.59 10.99
N TRP A 221 -8.21 9.36 11.47
CA TRP A 221 -7.29 8.26 11.25
C TRP A 221 -7.82 7.34 10.15
N LEU A 222 -7.20 7.39 8.98
CA LEU A 222 -7.58 6.61 7.82
C LEU A 222 -6.84 5.27 7.85
N TRP A 223 -7.48 4.23 8.36
CA TRP A 223 -6.83 2.94 8.58
C TRP A 223 -7.15 1.96 7.46
N LEU A 224 -6.20 1.78 6.53
CA LEU A 224 -6.35 0.91 5.38
C LEU A 224 -5.71 -0.46 5.61
N THR A 225 -6.40 -1.51 5.17
CA THR A 225 -5.88 -2.89 5.17
C THR A 225 -6.29 -3.67 3.93
N LYS A 226 -5.67 -4.83 3.71
CA LYS A 226 -6.15 -5.86 2.77
C LYS A 226 -6.95 -6.96 3.46
N ARG A 227 -7.12 -6.87 4.78
CA ARG A 227 -7.67 -7.92 5.66
C ARG A 227 -8.78 -7.37 6.56
N PRO A 228 -9.88 -6.87 5.98
CA PRO A 228 -10.98 -6.29 6.74
C PRO A 228 -11.59 -7.27 7.75
N GLU A 229 -11.49 -8.59 7.55
CA GLU A 229 -11.96 -9.59 8.52
C GLU A 229 -11.14 -9.58 9.81
N LYS A 230 -9.83 -9.30 9.72
CA LYS A 230 -8.97 -9.14 10.90
C LYS A 230 -9.18 -7.76 11.53
N MET A 231 -9.37 -6.73 10.71
CA MET A 231 -9.76 -5.41 11.22
C MET A 231 -11.06 -5.48 12.01
N ARG A 232 -12.06 -6.22 11.53
CA ARG A 232 -13.32 -6.48 12.26
C ARG A 232 -13.07 -7.12 13.61
N GLN A 233 -12.31 -8.21 13.65
CA GLN A 233 -11.98 -8.90 14.90
C GLN A 233 -11.24 -8.01 15.90
N PHE A 234 -10.37 -7.12 15.39
CA PHE A 234 -9.69 -6.14 16.23
C PHE A 234 -10.66 -5.07 16.74
N ALA A 235 -11.52 -4.52 15.87
CA ALA A 235 -12.55 -3.57 16.28
C ALA A 235 -13.47 -4.18 17.35
N GLU A 236 -13.89 -5.44 17.18
CA GLU A 236 -14.65 -6.19 18.19
C GLU A 236 -13.90 -6.34 19.52
N SER A 237 -12.58 -6.57 19.51
CA SER A 237 -11.80 -6.74 20.75
C SER A 237 -11.66 -5.45 21.56
N ILE A 238 -11.85 -4.29 20.94
CA ILE A 238 -11.79 -2.98 21.59
C ILE A 238 -13.17 -2.32 21.79
N GLY A 239 -14.26 -3.03 21.46
CA GLY A 239 -15.63 -2.52 21.60
C GLY A 239 -16.07 -1.52 20.52
N GLY A 240 -15.50 -1.62 19.32
CA GLY A 240 -15.76 -0.76 18.17
C GLY A 240 -14.68 0.29 17.94
N PHE A 241 -14.54 0.75 16.70
CA PHE A 241 -13.62 1.85 16.42
C PHE A 241 -14.14 3.19 16.95
N PRO A 242 -13.26 4.06 17.49
CA PRO A 242 -13.68 5.40 17.88
C PRO A 242 -14.15 6.21 16.66
N PRO A 243 -15.01 7.23 16.85
CA PRO A 243 -15.63 7.96 15.74
C PRO A 243 -14.64 8.65 14.78
N ASN A 244 -13.42 8.90 15.24
CA ASN A 244 -12.38 9.53 14.44
C ASN A 244 -11.53 8.54 13.62
N VAL A 245 -11.93 7.27 13.51
CA VAL A 245 -11.28 6.27 12.68
C VAL A 245 -12.15 5.96 11.46
N CYS A 246 -11.58 6.16 10.28
CA CYS A 246 -12.12 5.67 9.02
C CYS A 246 -11.56 4.27 8.74
N ALA A 247 -12.42 3.26 8.78
CA ALA A 247 -12.05 1.90 8.44
C ALA A 247 -12.00 1.77 6.92
N MET A 248 -10.87 1.30 6.37
CA MET A 248 -10.71 1.21 4.92
C MET A 248 -10.18 -0.14 4.47
N THR A 249 -10.59 -0.57 3.27
CA THR A 249 -10.03 -1.77 2.63
C THR A 249 -9.61 -1.54 1.18
N THR A 250 -8.57 -2.25 0.74
CA THR A 250 -8.13 -2.25 -0.66
C THR A 250 -8.92 -3.26 -1.49
N VAL A 251 -9.42 -2.82 -2.66
CA VAL A 251 -10.08 -3.67 -3.67
C VAL A 251 -9.43 -3.39 -5.03
N THR A 252 -8.60 -4.30 -5.55
CA THR A 252 -7.88 -4.07 -6.81
C THR A 252 -8.54 -4.70 -8.04
N SER A 253 -9.53 -5.57 -7.83
CA SER A 253 -10.21 -6.34 -8.89
C SER A 253 -11.50 -6.97 -8.36
N THR A 254 -12.32 -7.54 -9.24
CA THR A 254 -13.56 -8.26 -8.92
C THR A 254 -13.33 -9.41 -7.93
N LYS A 255 -12.14 -10.05 -7.96
CA LYS A 255 -11.74 -11.11 -7.02
C LYS A 255 -11.71 -10.65 -5.56
N HIS A 256 -11.59 -9.35 -5.32
CA HIS A 256 -11.46 -8.77 -3.99
C HIS A 256 -12.75 -8.10 -3.49
N LEU A 257 -13.86 -8.16 -4.23
CA LEU A 257 -15.12 -7.54 -3.83
C LEU A 257 -15.67 -8.08 -2.51
N GLY A 258 -15.35 -9.34 -2.15
CA GLY A 258 -15.72 -9.91 -0.85
C GLY A 258 -15.17 -9.13 0.36
N ARG A 259 -14.08 -8.36 0.18
CA ARG A 259 -13.53 -7.47 1.22
C ARG A 259 -14.51 -6.37 1.62
N ILE A 260 -15.41 -5.96 0.73
CA ILE A 260 -16.39 -4.90 1.00
C ILE A 260 -17.41 -5.39 2.03
N ALA A 261 -17.93 -6.60 1.86
CA ALA A 261 -18.83 -7.21 2.85
C ALA A 261 -18.17 -7.32 4.24
N ALA A 262 -16.89 -7.72 4.28
CA ALA A 262 -16.14 -7.76 5.53
C ALA A 262 -15.89 -6.37 6.13
N LEU A 263 -15.67 -5.34 5.32
CA LEU A 263 -15.51 -3.95 5.79
C LEU A 263 -16.82 -3.41 6.40
N ARG A 264 -17.97 -3.68 5.77
CA ARG A 264 -19.28 -3.28 6.31
C ARG A 264 -19.53 -3.82 7.71
N ALA A 265 -19.07 -5.04 7.96
CA ALA A 265 -19.18 -5.69 9.26
C ALA A 265 -18.20 -5.16 10.32
N VAL A 266 -17.26 -4.27 9.97
CA VAL A 266 -16.42 -3.57 10.96
C VAL A 266 -17.27 -2.50 11.65
N ASP A 267 -17.29 -2.49 12.98
CA ASP A 267 -17.93 -1.42 13.75
C ASP A 267 -17.09 -0.13 13.66
N ALA A 268 -17.53 0.78 12.77
CA ALA A 268 -16.88 2.04 12.46
C ALA A 268 -17.93 3.08 12.04
N SER A 269 -17.66 4.35 12.33
CA SER A 269 -18.55 5.46 11.94
C SER A 269 -18.44 5.86 10.48
N VAL A 270 -17.32 5.54 9.82
CA VAL A 270 -17.07 5.88 8.42
C VAL A 270 -16.20 4.81 7.76
N ARG A 271 -16.55 4.43 6.53
CA ARG A 271 -15.94 3.34 5.77
C ARG A 271 -15.50 3.80 4.38
N GLY A 272 -14.28 3.45 3.99
CA GLY A 272 -13.72 3.81 2.69
C GLY A 272 -13.13 2.65 1.91
N LEU A 273 -13.19 2.74 0.58
CA LEU A 273 -12.55 1.80 -0.33
C LEU A 273 -11.37 2.45 -1.02
N SER A 274 -10.26 1.71 -1.10
CA SER A 274 -9.10 2.07 -1.90
C SER A 274 -9.02 1.12 -3.09
N LEU A 275 -9.50 1.59 -4.24
CA LEU A 275 -9.45 0.93 -5.55
C LEU A 275 -8.18 1.37 -6.29
N GLU A 276 -7.04 1.14 -5.65
CA GLU A 276 -5.73 1.46 -6.22
C GLU A 276 -4.65 0.40 -5.92
N PRO A 277 -3.96 -0.11 -6.96
CA PRO A 277 -4.33 0.04 -8.37
C PRO A 277 -5.65 -0.68 -8.68
N LEU A 278 -6.48 -0.08 -9.54
CA LEU A 278 -7.61 -0.78 -10.16
C LEU A 278 -7.14 -1.46 -11.44
N TRP A 279 -7.35 -2.78 -11.56
CA TRP A 279 -6.90 -3.57 -12.72
C TRP A 279 -8.00 -3.97 -13.69
N GLU A 280 -9.25 -3.79 -13.32
CA GLU A 280 -10.41 -4.07 -14.16
C GLU A 280 -11.59 -3.22 -13.71
N SER A 281 -12.58 -3.01 -14.58
CA SER A 281 -13.85 -2.41 -14.14
C SER A 281 -14.52 -3.30 -13.11
N VAL A 282 -15.07 -2.67 -12.07
CA VAL A 282 -15.86 -3.32 -11.02
C VAL A 282 -17.22 -2.65 -10.82
N ALA A 283 -17.54 -1.63 -11.61
CA ALA A 283 -18.70 -0.76 -11.38
C ALA A 283 -20.05 -1.50 -11.45
N ASP A 284 -20.13 -2.55 -12.28
CA ASP A 284 -21.29 -3.41 -12.45
C ASP A 284 -21.52 -4.38 -11.28
N LYS A 285 -20.47 -4.68 -10.50
CA LYS A 285 -20.47 -5.69 -9.44
C LYS A 285 -20.27 -5.13 -8.04
N ILE A 286 -19.84 -3.87 -7.94
CA ILE A 286 -19.54 -3.24 -6.67
C ILE A 286 -20.83 -2.89 -5.93
N ASP A 287 -20.92 -3.37 -4.68
CA ASP A 287 -21.95 -3.03 -3.73
C ASP A 287 -21.39 -1.95 -2.79
N LEU A 288 -21.91 -0.72 -2.89
CA LEU A 288 -21.46 0.43 -2.09
C LEU A 288 -22.40 0.73 -0.91
N THR A 289 -23.33 -0.18 -0.60
CA THR A 289 -24.19 -0.04 0.59
C THR A 289 -23.31 0.14 1.84
N ASP A 290 -23.60 1.14 2.68
CA ASP A 290 -22.83 1.48 3.89
C ASP A 290 -21.34 1.81 3.65
N ILE A 291 -20.99 2.29 2.45
CA ILE A 291 -19.67 2.83 2.12
C ILE A 291 -19.78 4.34 1.93
N ASP A 292 -18.88 5.10 2.56
CA ASP A 292 -18.90 6.57 2.54
C ASP A 292 -17.93 7.17 1.52
N TRP A 293 -16.91 6.40 1.12
CA TRP A 293 -15.82 6.91 0.29
C TRP A 293 -15.23 5.86 -0.66
N VAL A 294 -14.95 6.27 -1.89
CA VAL A 294 -14.19 5.48 -2.85
C VAL A 294 -13.03 6.31 -3.40
N ILE A 295 -11.81 5.81 -3.21
CA ILE A 295 -10.60 6.32 -3.86
C ILE A 295 -10.25 5.39 -5.00
N VAL A 296 -10.06 5.91 -6.21
CA VAL A 296 -9.60 5.13 -7.38
C VAL A 296 -8.25 5.62 -7.87
N GLY A 297 -7.43 4.72 -8.42
CA GLY A 297 -6.24 5.13 -9.14
C GLY A 297 -5.53 4.01 -9.90
N GLY A 298 -4.70 4.43 -10.86
CA GLY A 298 -3.85 3.53 -11.63
C GLY A 298 -2.55 3.14 -10.93
N GLU A 299 -1.95 2.07 -11.43
CA GLU A 299 -0.70 1.50 -10.92
C GLU A 299 0.51 2.39 -11.24
N SER A 300 1.34 2.65 -10.24
CA SER A 300 2.63 3.33 -10.42
C SER A 300 3.75 2.31 -10.65
N GLY A 301 4.67 2.60 -11.56
CA GLY A 301 5.82 1.73 -11.79
C GLY A 301 6.44 1.91 -13.16
N ALA A 302 7.40 1.04 -13.49
CA ALA A 302 7.92 1.00 -14.86
C ALA A 302 6.79 0.57 -15.81
N LYS A 303 6.58 1.32 -16.89
CA LYS A 303 5.50 1.09 -17.87
C LYS A 303 5.41 -0.37 -18.39
N ALA A 304 6.54 -1.07 -18.48
CA ALA A 304 6.60 -2.48 -18.89
C ALA A 304 6.02 -3.47 -17.88
N ASN A 305 5.87 -3.06 -16.61
CA ASN A 305 5.53 -3.92 -15.47
C ASN A 305 4.18 -3.56 -14.85
N VAL A 306 3.44 -2.59 -15.41
CA VAL A 306 2.15 -2.13 -14.89
C VAL A 306 1.03 -2.41 -15.87
N SER A 307 -0.16 -2.67 -15.34
CA SER A 307 -1.35 -2.89 -16.16
C SER A 307 -1.91 -1.57 -16.70
N PRO A 308 -2.56 -1.57 -17.89
CA PRO A 308 -3.34 -0.43 -18.36
C PRO A 308 -4.39 0.02 -17.33
N PHE A 309 -4.51 1.32 -17.10
CA PHE A 309 -5.59 1.92 -16.34
C PHE A 309 -6.54 2.65 -17.29
N HIS A 310 -7.76 2.16 -17.43
CA HIS A 310 -8.73 2.74 -18.36
C HIS A 310 -9.56 3.81 -17.65
N MET A 311 -9.54 5.02 -18.20
CA MET A 311 -10.24 6.18 -17.62
C MET A 311 -11.75 6.00 -17.63
N GLU A 312 -12.29 5.16 -18.52
CA GLU A 312 -13.71 4.79 -18.53
C GLU A 312 -14.15 4.18 -17.18
N TRP A 313 -13.27 3.43 -16.52
CA TRP A 313 -13.55 2.86 -15.18
C TRP A 313 -13.75 3.96 -14.12
N VAL A 314 -13.13 5.12 -14.29
CA VAL A 314 -13.32 6.27 -13.40
C VAL A 314 -14.73 6.82 -13.52
N HIS A 315 -15.25 6.98 -14.74
CA HIS A 315 -16.62 7.43 -14.96
C HIS A 315 -17.64 6.43 -14.45
N GLU A 316 -17.46 5.16 -14.78
CA GLU A 316 -18.35 4.09 -14.33
C GLU A 316 -18.42 4.06 -12.78
N LEU A 317 -17.29 4.18 -12.09
CA LEU A 317 -17.28 4.20 -10.63
C LEU A 317 -17.82 5.51 -10.04
N ARG A 318 -17.52 6.66 -10.63
CA ARG A 318 -18.05 7.96 -10.20
C ARG A 318 -19.57 7.94 -10.21
N ASP A 319 -20.16 7.53 -11.33
CA ASP A 319 -21.61 7.54 -11.51
C ASP A 319 -22.28 6.61 -10.49
N ARG A 320 -21.70 5.43 -10.24
CA ARG A 320 -22.16 4.48 -9.20
C ARG A 320 -22.04 5.04 -7.77
N CYS A 321 -21.00 5.83 -7.50
CA CYS A 321 -20.83 6.48 -6.21
C CYS A 321 -21.89 7.58 -6.03
N HIS A 322 -22.08 8.44 -7.04
CA HIS A 322 -23.06 9.53 -7.02
C HIS A 322 -24.50 9.01 -6.89
N GLU A 323 -24.85 7.93 -7.59
CA GLU A 323 -26.14 7.24 -7.45
C GLU A 323 -26.45 6.83 -5.99
N GLN A 324 -25.42 6.56 -5.19
CA GLN A 324 -25.53 6.07 -3.81
C GLN A 324 -25.11 7.12 -2.76
N GLY A 325 -24.82 8.36 -3.17
CA GLY A 325 -24.37 9.42 -2.27
C GLY A 325 -23.00 9.17 -1.64
N VAL A 326 -22.15 8.39 -2.30
CA VAL A 326 -20.79 8.04 -1.84
C VAL A 326 -19.79 9.06 -2.40
N ALA A 327 -18.89 9.58 -1.56
CA ALA A 327 -17.85 10.49 -2.04
C ALA A 327 -16.85 9.76 -2.94
N PHE A 328 -16.50 10.38 -4.07
CA PHE A 328 -15.59 9.79 -5.06
C PHE A 328 -14.31 10.62 -5.27
N PHE A 329 -13.15 9.95 -5.18
CA PHE A 329 -11.84 10.57 -5.26
C PHE A 329 -10.93 9.86 -6.26
N VAL A 330 -10.50 10.56 -7.31
CA VAL A 330 -9.48 10.06 -8.23
C VAL A 330 -8.12 10.47 -7.70
N LYS A 331 -7.31 9.50 -7.27
CA LYS A 331 -5.97 9.77 -6.75
C LYS A 331 -4.98 10.11 -7.86
N GLN A 332 -4.80 9.20 -8.82
CA GLN A 332 -3.84 9.32 -9.90
C GLN A 332 -4.21 8.40 -11.06
N LEU A 333 -3.75 8.69 -12.27
CA LEU A 333 -4.00 7.85 -13.44
C LEU A 333 -3.01 6.68 -13.59
N GLY A 334 -1.91 6.68 -12.84
CA GLY A 334 -0.87 5.66 -12.92
C GLY A 334 0.10 5.87 -14.09
N SER A 335 1.03 4.95 -14.27
CA SER A 335 2.10 5.05 -15.27
C SER A 335 1.70 4.60 -16.67
N ARG A 336 0.47 4.08 -16.84
CA ARG A 336 -0.04 3.56 -18.12
C ARG A 336 -1.53 3.83 -18.35
N PRO A 337 -1.96 5.11 -18.36
CA PRO A 337 -3.36 5.48 -18.54
C PRO A 337 -3.85 5.34 -19.98
N PHE A 338 -5.09 4.91 -20.16
CA PHE A 338 -5.78 4.79 -21.45
C PHE A 338 -7.10 5.55 -21.44
N HIS A 339 -7.41 6.17 -22.57
CA HIS A 339 -8.69 6.79 -22.83
C HIS A 339 -9.11 6.57 -24.29
N ASN A 340 -10.35 6.13 -24.51
CA ASN A 340 -10.90 5.83 -25.84
C ASN A 340 -9.99 4.89 -26.65
N GLY A 341 -9.44 3.87 -25.99
CA GLY A 341 -8.55 2.87 -26.58
C GLY A 341 -7.13 3.37 -26.90
N LYS A 342 -6.78 4.60 -26.55
CA LYS A 342 -5.45 5.19 -26.77
C LYS A 342 -4.74 5.40 -25.45
N GLU A 343 -3.45 5.08 -25.42
CA GLU A 343 -2.62 5.39 -24.25
C GLU A 343 -2.34 6.89 -24.19
N LEU A 344 -2.53 7.51 -23.02
CA LEU A 344 -2.17 8.91 -22.81
C LEU A 344 -0.70 9.03 -22.44
N THR A 345 -0.05 10.07 -22.97
CA THR A 345 1.31 10.43 -22.60
C THR A 345 1.25 11.63 -21.67
N LEU A 346 1.66 11.44 -20.42
CA LEU A 346 1.72 12.48 -19.41
C LEU A 346 3.19 12.82 -19.11
N VAL A 347 3.44 14.05 -18.69
CA VAL A 347 4.74 14.53 -18.21
C VAL A 347 5.04 13.90 -16.86
N ASP A 348 4.07 13.89 -15.94
CA ASP A 348 4.20 13.16 -14.68
C ASP A 348 4.11 11.65 -14.90
N GLY A 349 5.21 10.94 -14.64
CA GLY A 349 5.36 9.52 -14.96
C GLY A 349 4.46 8.54 -14.16
N HIS A 350 3.66 9.04 -13.23
CA HIS A 350 2.66 8.25 -12.51
C HIS A 350 1.25 8.87 -12.57
N GLY A 351 1.06 9.88 -13.42
CA GLY A 351 -0.21 10.56 -13.64
C GLY A 351 -0.80 11.15 -12.37
N GLY A 352 0.00 11.73 -11.49
CA GLY A 352 -0.40 12.37 -10.23
C GLY A 352 -0.69 13.87 -10.36
N ASP A 353 -0.17 14.52 -11.41
CA ASP A 353 -0.50 15.91 -11.74
C ASP A 353 -1.83 15.95 -12.50
N TRP A 354 -2.89 16.30 -11.77
CA TRP A 354 -4.24 16.43 -12.32
C TRP A 354 -4.45 17.61 -13.27
N SER A 355 -3.51 18.56 -13.36
CA SER A 355 -3.59 19.63 -14.36
C SER A 355 -3.38 19.10 -15.78
N GLU A 356 -2.81 17.90 -15.91
CA GLU A 356 -2.65 17.19 -17.17
C GLU A 356 -3.89 16.38 -17.58
N TRP A 357 -4.89 16.25 -16.70
CA TRP A 357 -6.05 15.39 -16.93
C TRP A 357 -7.17 16.18 -17.61
N PRO A 358 -8.02 15.52 -18.42
CA PRO A 358 -9.32 16.08 -18.77
C PRO A 358 -10.14 16.36 -17.51
N ILE A 359 -10.77 17.54 -17.45
CA ILE A 359 -11.37 18.11 -16.23
C ILE A 359 -12.42 17.20 -15.60
N GLU A 360 -13.12 16.41 -16.40
CA GLU A 360 -14.15 15.46 -15.97
C GLU A 360 -13.61 14.34 -15.07
N PHE A 361 -12.30 14.06 -15.11
CA PHE A 361 -11.62 13.08 -14.26
C PHE A 361 -10.99 13.69 -13.01
N CYS A 362 -11.03 15.01 -12.85
CA CYS A 362 -10.47 15.73 -11.70
C CYS A 362 -11.40 15.69 -10.47
N GLN A 363 -11.87 14.50 -10.08
CA GLN A 363 -12.77 14.31 -8.95
C GLN A 363 -12.00 14.18 -7.64
N ARG A 364 -12.29 15.04 -6.66
CA ARG A 364 -11.61 15.08 -5.34
C ARG A 364 -12.60 15.24 -4.19
N GLU A 365 -13.66 14.45 -4.20
CA GLU A 365 -14.68 14.52 -3.17
C GLU A 365 -14.21 13.83 -1.89
N MET A 366 -14.60 14.41 -0.77
CA MET A 366 -14.30 13.91 0.57
C MET A 366 -15.62 13.64 1.30
N PRO A 367 -15.71 12.60 2.14
CA PRO A 367 -16.94 12.27 2.86
C PRO A 367 -17.48 13.43 3.71
N ASP A 368 -18.80 13.63 3.68
CA ASP A 368 -19.47 14.62 4.52
C ASP A 368 -19.21 14.37 6.01
N TYR A 369 -19.04 13.11 6.41
CA TYR A 369 -18.63 12.74 7.76
C TYR A 369 -17.38 13.50 8.23
N PHE A 370 -16.39 13.70 7.36
CA PHE A 370 -15.14 14.37 7.73
C PHE A 370 -15.37 15.86 8.05
N ARG A 371 -16.25 16.52 7.29
CA ARG A 371 -16.66 17.91 7.54
C ARG A 371 -17.52 18.02 8.80
N ASN A 372 -18.44 17.09 9.00
CA ASN A 372 -19.28 17.02 10.20
C ASN A 372 -18.43 16.80 11.46
N TYR A 373 -17.39 15.97 11.38
CA TYR A 373 -16.45 15.78 12.48
C TYR A 373 -15.69 17.07 12.81
N ALA A 374 -15.27 17.85 11.80
CA ALA A 374 -14.67 19.18 11.99
C ALA A 374 -15.60 20.11 12.81
N ASN A 375 -16.87 20.20 12.42
CA ASN A 375 -17.88 21.01 13.10
C ASN A 375 -18.10 20.58 14.56
N LEU A 376 -18.03 19.27 14.85
CA LEU A 376 -18.11 18.75 16.21
C LEU A 376 -16.91 19.20 17.07
N LEU A 377 -15.70 19.17 16.50
CA LEU A 377 -14.48 19.65 17.18
C LEU A 377 -14.52 21.16 17.46
N GLU A 378 -15.07 21.96 16.57
CA GLU A 378 -15.21 23.40 16.79
C GLU A 378 -16.22 23.70 17.90
N ARG A 379 -17.38 23.02 17.89
CA ARG A 379 -18.39 23.17 18.95
C ARG A 379 -17.87 22.75 20.32
N SER A 380 -17.07 21.69 20.41
CA SER A 380 -16.49 21.23 21.68
C SER A 380 -15.49 22.24 22.24
N ARG A 381 -14.70 22.90 21.39
CA ARG A 381 -13.81 24.01 21.79
C ARG A 381 -14.58 25.19 22.32
N SER A 382 -15.59 25.65 21.60
CA SER A 382 -16.39 26.81 22.01
C SER A 382 -17.06 26.60 23.37
N ARG A 383 -17.48 25.37 23.70
CA ARG A 383 -18.02 25.04 25.04
C ARG A 383 -16.95 25.05 26.13
N ALA A 384 -15.73 24.62 25.83
CA ALA A 384 -14.61 24.62 26.77
C ALA A 384 -14.07 26.04 27.08
N PHE A 385 -14.35 27.05 26.24
CA PHE A 385 -14.01 28.45 26.51
C PHE A 385 -15.07 29.21 27.34
N VAL A 386 -16.29 28.66 27.45
CA VAL A 386 -17.43 29.30 28.14
C VAL A 386 -17.69 28.71 29.53
N ALA A 387 -17.11 27.54 29.83
CA ALA A 387 -17.09 26.91 31.16
C ALA A 387 -15.75 27.19 31.85
#